data_AF-A0A444XS13-F1
#
_entry.id   AF-A0A444XS13-F1
#
_cell.length_a   1.000
_cell.length_b   1.000
_cell.length_c   1.000
_cell.angle_alpha   90.00
_cell.angle_beta   90.00
_cell.angle_gamma   90.00
#
_symmetry.space_group_name_H-M   'P 1'
#
loop_
_entity.id
_entity.type
_entity.pdbx_description
1 polymer ?
#
loop_
_entity_poly.entity_id
_entity_poly.type
_entity_poly.pdbx_seq_one_letter_code
_entity_poly.pdbx_strand_id
1 'polypeptide(L)'
;MSHLRPTSDPEIWKKGPAFGMAGVHADGMAVLKVREVAKEAIERARRGDGPTLAECETYRFRGHSLADLDELSDPGKQFHYVFLMVS
;
A
#
# COMPACT_ATOMS: atom_id res chain seq x y z
N MET A 1 -2.11 -3.68 20.44
CA MET A 1 -1.09 -2.61 20.32
C MET A 1 -1.00 -2.28 18.85
N SER A 2 -1.41 -1.08 18.43
CA SER A 2 -1.24 -0.64 17.04
C SER A 2 0.22 -0.87 16.63
N HIS A 3 0.45 -1.68 15.61
CA HIS A 3 1.79 -1.97 15.12
C HIS A 3 2.35 -0.69 14.49
N LEU A 4 3.02 0.13 15.30
CA LEU A 4 3.70 1.32 14.83
C LEU A 4 4.73 0.87 13.80
N ARG A 5 4.56 1.31 12.54
CA ARG A 5 5.54 1.05 11.50
C ARG A 5 6.89 1.65 11.95
N PRO A 6 8.04 0.96 11.77
CA PRO A 6 9.35 1.46 12.18
C PRO A 6 9.86 2.53 11.21
N THR A 7 9.08 3.61 11.06
CA THR A 7 9.35 4.73 10.18
C THR A 7 8.83 6.01 10.81
N SER A 8 9.50 7.13 10.54
CA SER A 8 9.15 8.43 11.12
C SER A 8 7.78 8.95 10.70
N ASP A 9 7.32 8.56 9.50
CA ASP A 9 5.96 8.82 9.02
C ASP A 9 5.28 7.47 8.73
N PRO A 10 4.31 7.05 9.57
CA PRO A 10 3.60 5.79 9.41
C PRO A 10 2.76 5.69 8.14
N GLU A 11 2.43 6.80 7.49
CA GLU A 11 1.60 6.81 6.29
C GLU A 11 2.50 6.85 5.05
N ILE A 12 2.65 5.72 4.36
CA ILE A 12 3.60 5.60 3.26
C ILE A 12 3.19 6.46 2.06
N TRP A 13 1.89 6.56 1.78
CA TRP A 13 1.36 7.39 0.69
C TRP A 13 1.80 8.86 0.79
N LYS A 14 2.01 9.40 2.00
CA LYS A 14 2.47 10.78 2.23
C LYS A 14 3.91 11.04 1.78
N LYS A 15 4.67 9.99 1.49
CA LYS A 15 6.06 10.11 1.00
C LYS A 15 6.14 10.47 -0.48
N GLY A 16 5.05 10.26 -1.24
CA GLY A 16 4.99 10.51 -2.69
C GLY A 16 5.43 11.91 -3.09
N PRO A 17 4.89 12.98 -2.47
CA PRO A 17 5.27 14.36 -2.77
C PRO A 17 6.77 14.65 -2.68
N ALA A 18 7.50 14.00 -1.78
CA ALA A 18 8.95 14.18 -1.64
C ALA A 18 9.72 13.72 -2.89
N PHE A 19 9.12 12.87 -3.71
CA PHE A 19 9.65 12.37 -4.98
C PHE A 19 8.92 12.95 -6.21
N GLY A 20 8.11 13.99 -6.03
CA GLY A 20 7.31 14.57 -7.11
C GLY A 20 6.17 13.68 -7.60
N MET A 21 5.71 12.73 -6.78
CA MET A 21 4.63 11.81 -7.10
C MET A 21 3.35 12.18 -6.35
N ALA A 22 2.18 11.93 -6.93
CA ALA A 22 0.93 11.99 -6.18
C ALA A 22 0.87 10.83 -5.18
N GLY A 23 0.37 11.06 -3.95
CA GLY A 23 0.19 10.01 -2.94
C GLY A 23 -1.29 9.67 -2.76
N VAL A 24 -1.64 8.38 -2.80
CA VAL A 24 -3.02 7.88 -2.62
C VAL A 24 -3.04 6.70 -1.66
N HIS A 25 -4.03 6.68 -0.75
CA HIS A 25 -4.31 5.55 0.14
C HIS A 25 -5.60 4.84 -0.27
N ALA A 26 -5.61 3.52 -0.19
CA ALA A 26 -6.78 2.69 -0.45
C ALA A 26 -6.84 1.49 0.50
N ASP A 27 -8.05 1.03 0.81
CA ASP A 27 -8.27 -0.28 1.42
C ASP A 27 -7.91 -1.38 0.40
N GLY A 28 -6.84 -2.12 0.66
CA GLY A 28 -6.32 -3.19 -0.17
C GLY A 28 -7.18 -4.45 -0.18
N MET A 29 -8.11 -4.61 0.77
CA MET A 29 -9.08 -5.71 0.78
C MET A 29 -10.29 -5.42 -0.12
N ALA A 30 -10.54 -4.15 -0.47
CA ALA A 30 -11.59 -3.74 -1.37
C ALA A 30 -11.08 -3.72 -2.83
N VAL A 31 -11.04 -4.88 -3.49
CA VAL A 31 -10.46 -5.06 -4.84
C VAL A 31 -10.97 -4.05 -5.89
N LEU A 32 -12.27 -3.71 -5.86
CA LEU A 32 -12.84 -2.73 -6.78
C LEU A 32 -12.28 -1.33 -6.53
N LYS A 33 -12.04 -0.95 -5.26
CA LYS A 33 -11.45 0.33 -4.92
C LYS A 33 -10.01 0.42 -5.39
N VAL A 34 -9.21 -0.63 -5.18
CA VAL A 34 -7.83 -0.74 -5.67
C VAL A 34 -7.78 -0.60 -7.19
N ARG A 35 -8.70 -1.26 -7.91
CA ARG A 35 -8.79 -1.16 -9.37
C ARG A 35 -9.07 0.27 -9.85
N GLU A 36 -10.01 0.98 -9.23
CA GLU A 36 -10.32 2.35 -9.63
C GLU A 36 -9.16 3.30 -9.32
N VAL A 37 -8.47 3.14 -8.19
CA VAL A 37 -7.25 3.91 -7.88
C VAL A 37 -6.14 3.62 -8.90
N ALA A 38 -5.93 2.36 -9.25
CA ALA A 38 -4.93 1.98 -10.24
C ALA A 38 -5.23 2.57 -11.62
N LYS A 39 -6.50 2.56 -12.06
CA LYS A 39 -6.90 3.16 -13.33
C LYS A 39 -6.62 4.66 -13.38
N GLU A 40 -7.02 5.41 -12.35
CA GLU A 40 -6.78 6.85 -12.27
C GLU A 40 -5.28 7.16 -12.32
N ALA A 41 -4.47 6.41 -11.57
CA ALA A 41 -3.01 6.53 -11.58
C ALA A 41 -2.40 6.25 -12.96
N ILE A 42 -2.89 5.22 -13.67
CA ILE A 42 -2.46 4.88 -15.03
C ILE A 42 -2.86 5.98 -16.01
N GLU A 43 -4.08 6.50 -15.94
CA GLU A 43 -4.54 7.58 -16.81
C GLU A 43 -3.73 8.86 -16.60
N ARG A 44 -3.46 9.21 -15.34
CA ARG A 44 -2.57 10.32 -14.97
C ARG A 44 -1.17 10.17 -15.58
N ALA A 45 -0.54 9.01 -15.40
CA ALA A 45 0.77 8.73 -15.98
C ALA A 45 0.75 8.85 -17.51
N ARG A 46 -0.27 8.29 -18.18
CA ARG A 46 -0.42 8.35 -19.64
C ARG A 46 -0.64 9.75 -20.20
N ARG A 47 -1.24 10.66 -19.44
CA ARG A 47 -1.40 12.07 -19.82
C ARG A 47 -0.12 12.90 -19.64
N GLY A 48 0.92 12.32 -19.02
CA GLY A 48 2.16 13.03 -18.70
C GLY A 48 2.10 13.81 -17.39
N ASP A 49 1.07 13.61 -16.56
CA ASP A 49 0.88 14.28 -15.27
C ASP A 49 1.78 13.69 -14.15
N GLY A 50 2.67 12.76 -14.52
CA GLY A 50 3.64 12.12 -13.64
C GLY A 50 3.12 10.90 -12.88
N PRO A 51 4.02 10.21 -12.16
CA PRO A 51 3.72 8.97 -11.46
C PRO A 51 2.88 9.18 -10.20
N THR A 52 2.27 8.09 -9.73
CA THR A 52 1.50 8.05 -8.48
C THR A 52 2.03 6.94 -7.57
N LEU A 53 2.19 7.28 -6.30
CA LEU A 53 2.38 6.37 -5.19
C LEU A 53 1.02 5.98 -4.61
N ALA A 54 0.56 4.75 -4.87
CA ALA A 54 -0.63 4.19 -4.23
C ALA A 54 -0.23 3.19 -3.12
N GLU A 55 -0.61 3.51 -1.88
CA GLU A 55 -0.56 2.60 -0.73
C GLU A 55 -1.90 1.85 -0.62
N CYS A 56 -1.90 0.54 -0.85
CA CYS A 56 -3.08 -0.29 -0.62
C CYS A 56 -2.90 -1.10 0.67
N GLU A 57 -3.67 -0.76 1.69
CA GLU A 57 -3.52 -1.33 3.02
C GLU A 57 -4.19 -2.71 3.09
N THR A 58 -3.40 -3.76 3.32
CA THR A 58 -3.88 -5.14 3.40
C THR A 58 -3.13 -5.90 4.50
N TYR A 59 -3.31 -7.21 4.60
CA TYR A 59 -2.56 -8.05 5.53
C TYR A 59 -2.04 -9.31 4.87
N ARG A 60 -0.97 -9.87 5.43
CA ARG A 60 -0.40 -11.15 4.99
C ARG A 60 -1.08 -12.28 5.75
N PHE A 61 -1.70 -13.20 5.00
CA PHE A 61 -2.44 -14.34 5.58
C PHE A 61 -1.55 -15.41 6.27
N ARG A 62 -0.25 -15.39 6.01
CA ARG A 62 0.74 -16.35 6.54
C ARG A 62 2.00 -15.64 7.00
N GLY A 63 2.97 -16.39 7.53
CA GLY A 63 4.34 -15.93 7.81
C GLY A 63 5.08 -15.31 6.61
N HIS A 64 6.25 -14.70 6.86
CA HIS A 64 7.11 -14.10 5.83
C HIS A 64 7.75 -15.16 4.95
N SER A 65 8.04 -16.31 5.56
CA SER A 65 8.56 -17.49 4.91
C SER A 65 7.72 -18.72 5.24
N LEU A 66 7.91 -19.80 4.48
CA LEU A 66 7.33 -21.12 4.79
C LEU A 66 7.92 -21.76 6.05
N ALA A 67 9.06 -21.25 6.54
CA ALA A 67 9.70 -21.68 7.77
C ALA A 67 9.19 -20.91 9.00
N ASP A 68 8.45 -19.83 8.79
CA ASP A 68 7.85 -19.07 9.88
C ASP A 68 6.64 -19.84 10.39
N LEU A 69 6.55 -19.98 11.72
CA LEU A 69 5.36 -20.49 12.36
C LEU A 69 4.17 -19.58 12.02
N ASP A 70 3.01 -20.17 11.76
CA ASP A 70 1.79 -19.50 11.27
C ASP A 70 1.07 -18.69 12.39
N GLU A 71 1.85 -18.03 13.26
CA GLU A 71 1.40 -17.22 14.41
C GLU A 71 0.73 -15.89 14.00
N LEU A 72 0.54 -15.65 12.70
CA LEU A 72 -0.11 -14.45 12.18
C LEU A 72 -1.60 -14.63 11.89
N SER A 73 -2.18 -15.74 12.37
CA SER A 73 -3.62 -16.00 12.31
C SER A 73 -4.44 -15.14 13.29
N ASP A 74 -3.80 -14.28 14.09
CA ASP A 74 -4.48 -13.26 14.91
C ASP A 74 -5.03 -12.13 13.99
N PRO A 75 -6.36 -11.99 13.82
CA PRO A 75 -6.96 -10.97 12.97
C PRO A 75 -6.60 -9.53 13.37
N GLY A 76 -6.10 -9.33 14.60
CA GLY A 76 -5.61 -8.05 15.10
C GLY A 76 -4.21 -7.66 14.58
N LYS A 77 -3.44 -8.59 14.03
CA LYS A 77 -2.05 -8.38 13.57
C LYS A 77 -1.98 -8.22 12.05
N GLN A 78 -2.52 -7.12 11.56
CA GLN A 78 -2.51 -6.80 10.12
C GLN A 78 -1.11 -6.33 9.70
N PHE A 79 -0.46 -7.09 8.81
CA PHE A 79 0.80 -6.70 8.20
C PHE A 79 0.55 -5.91 6.92
N HIS A 80 0.62 -4.59 7.03
CA HIS A 80 0.29 -3.65 5.96
C HIS A 80 1.33 -3.62 4.84
N TYR A 81 0.99 -4.14 3.65
CA TYR A 81 1.83 -4.01 2.46
C TYR A 81 1.02 -4.00 1.15
N VAL A 82 1.02 -2.88 0.43
CA VAL A 82 1.04 -2.85 -1.05
C VAL A 82 1.60 -1.49 -1.48
N PHE A 83 2.58 -1.51 -2.38
CA PHE A 83 3.11 -0.33 -3.06
C PHE A 83 2.98 -0.55 -4.56
N LEU A 84 2.13 0.23 -5.22
CA LEU A 84 2.07 0.27 -6.68
C LEU A 84 2.59 1.64 -7.13
N MET A 85 3.79 1.65 -7.70
CA MET A 85 4.29 2.77 -8.48
C MET A 85 3.86 2.55 -9.93
N VAL A 86 3.03 3.45 -10.43
CA VAL A 86 2.66 3.49 -11.85
C VAL A 86 3.46 4.63 -12.49
N SER A 87 4.41 4.26 -13.35
CA SER A 87 5.27 5.14 -14.16
C SER A 87 4.69 5.36 -15.55
#